data_AF-A0A484K415-F1
#
_entry.id   AF-A0A484K415-F1
#
_cell.length_a   1.000
_cell.length_b   1.000
_cell.length_c   1.000
_cell.angle_alpha   90.00
_cell.angle_beta   90.00
_cell.angle_gamma   90.00
#
_symmetry.space_group_name_H-M   'P 1'
#
loop_
_entity.id
_entity.type
_entity.pdbx_description
1 polymer ?
#
loop_
_entity_poly.entity_id
_entity_poly.type
_entity_poly.pdbx_seq_one_letter_code
_entity_poly.pdbx_strand_id
1 'polypeptide(L)'
;MHFTVSRSESVVVTGVKISSPEDSPNTDGIHITESKNIVLQSCKIGTGDDCISIVNASSNIMMKKIYCGPGHGISIGSLGKDNSVGIVTKVALDNALLRETTNGLRIKTWQGGSGYVHTIRFQNVMMDDVSNPIIIDQFYCDSPTTCQNQTSAVEISKIVYQNISGISKSKNAMKFACSDSVPCSNIVLNNINLETRDGTAEVYCNSVTGIGYGYVHPSAECINLSMKKIKQVTEAELAEKNKTNNLIHTEL
;
A
#
# COMPACT_ATOMS: atom_id res chain seq x y z
N MET A 1 14.26 -9.46 -15.47
CA MET A 1 14.77 -8.83 -14.23
C MET A 1 16.20 -8.40 -14.48
N HIS A 2 16.58 -7.19 -14.07
CA HIS A 2 17.87 -6.57 -14.38
C HIS A 2 18.89 -6.70 -13.25
N PHE A 3 18.49 -6.39 -12.01
CA PHE A 3 19.38 -6.37 -10.86
C PHE A 3 18.73 -7.08 -9.67
N THR A 4 19.43 -8.04 -9.07
CA THR A 4 18.92 -8.80 -7.93
C THR A 4 19.85 -8.66 -6.73
N VAL A 5 19.28 -8.29 -5.58
CA VAL A 5 19.90 -8.39 -4.26
C VAL A 5 19.26 -9.57 -3.55
N SER A 6 19.99 -10.67 -3.45
CA SER A 6 19.51 -11.93 -2.85
C SER A 6 20.43 -12.36 -1.72
N ARG A 7 19.84 -12.79 -0.59
CA ARG A 7 20.57 -13.42 0.53
C ARG A 7 21.78 -12.60 0.97
N SER A 8 21.59 -11.29 1.05
CA SER A 8 22.64 -10.31 1.28
C SER A 8 22.37 -9.45 2.50
N GLU A 9 23.43 -9.01 3.18
CA GLU A 9 23.34 -8.05 4.27
C GLU A 9 24.23 -6.84 4.01
N SER A 10 23.73 -5.64 4.33
CA SER A 10 24.49 -4.37 4.23
C SER A 10 24.93 -4.00 2.81
N VAL A 11 23.97 -3.94 1.88
CA VAL A 11 24.20 -3.55 0.48
C VAL A 11 23.77 -2.11 0.24
N VAL A 12 24.63 -1.34 -0.43
CA VAL A 12 24.31 0.01 -0.92
C VAL A 12 24.34 0.01 -2.44
N VAL A 13 23.23 0.40 -3.06
CA VAL A 13 23.08 0.58 -4.51
C VAL A 13 22.81 2.05 -4.77
N THR A 14 23.70 2.72 -5.49
CA THR A 14 23.60 4.16 -5.75
C THR A 14 23.81 4.49 -7.21
N GLY A 15 23.01 5.41 -7.76
CA GLY A 15 23.21 5.95 -9.11
C GLY A 15 22.90 4.97 -10.24
N VAL A 16 22.23 3.85 -9.95
CA VAL A 16 21.88 2.84 -10.96
C VAL A 16 20.84 3.42 -11.93
N LYS A 17 21.08 3.21 -13.22
CA LYS A 17 20.17 3.53 -14.30
C LYS A 17 19.76 2.24 -15.04
N ILE A 18 18.47 1.96 -15.08
CA ILE A 18 17.88 0.83 -15.80
C ILE A 18 16.87 1.37 -16.81
N SER A 19 16.85 0.79 -18.01
CA SER A 19 15.94 1.19 -19.09
C SER A 19 15.57 -0.03 -19.93
N SER A 20 14.28 -0.36 -19.95
CA SER A 20 13.67 -1.26 -20.94
C SER A 20 12.35 -0.67 -21.43
N PRO A 21 11.81 -1.13 -22.58
CA PRO A 21 10.48 -0.76 -23.04
C PRO A 21 9.39 -1.08 -22.02
N GLU A 22 8.31 -0.29 -22.01
CA GLU A 22 7.14 -0.45 -21.12
C GLU A 22 6.41 -1.78 -21.35
N ASP A 23 6.42 -2.30 -22.58
CA ASP A 23 5.78 -3.56 -22.97
C ASP A 23 6.70 -4.78 -22.80
N SER A 24 7.90 -4.59 -22.23
CA SER A 24 8.87 -5.67 -22.05
C SER A 24 8.56 -6.53 -20.83
N PRO A 25 8.09 -7.78 -20.99
CA PRO A 25 7.59 -8.58 -19.88
C PRO A 25 8.71 -8.95 -18.89
N ASN A 26 8.38 -9.00 -17.61
CA ASN A 26 9.26 -9.50 -16.53
C ASN A 26 10.62 -8.80 -16.44
N THR A 27 10.67 -7.53 -16.82
CA THR A 27 11.89 -6.71 -16.81
C THR A 27 12.06 -5.93 -15.50
N ASP A 28 11.78 -6.56 -14.34
CA ASP A 28 11.97 -5.95 -13.02
C ASP A 28 13.31 -5.20 -12.93
N GLY A 29 13.29 -4.01 -12.34
CA GLY A 29 14.48 -3.18 -12.18
C GLY A 29 15.39 -3.75 -11.09
N ILE A 30 15.11 -3.39 -9.84
CA ILE A 30 15.84 -3.88 -8.67
C ILE A 30 14.93 -4.82 -7.88
N HIS A 31 15.28 -6.10 -7.86
CA HIS A 31 14.60 -7.13 -7.09
C HIS A 31 15.36 -7.41 -5.79
N ILE A 32 14.70 -7.36 -4.63
CA ILE A 32 15.28 -7.61 -3.31
C ILE A 32 14.57 -8.80 -2.68
N THR A 33 15.32 -9.84 -2.33
CA THR A 33 14.82 -11.06 -1.69
C THR A 33 15.77 -11.54 -0.59
N GLU A 34 15.22 -12.06 0.52
CA GLU A 34 15.98 -12.68 1.61
C GLU A 34 17.15 -11.81 2.12
N SER A 35 16.97 -10.48 2.12
CA SER A 35 18.08 -9.54 2.32
C SER A 35 17.79 -8.51 3.40
N LYS A 36 18.84 -8.01 4.05
CA LYS A 36 18.73 -7.09 5.19
C LYS A 36 19.69 -5.91 5.11
N ASN A 37 19.28 -4.75 5.64
CA ASN A 37 20.08 -3.52 5.67
C ASN A 37 20.47 -3.07 4.25
N ILE A 38 19.46 -2.82 3.41
CA ILE A 38 19.66 -2.44 2.01
C ILE A 38 19.39 -0.95 1.85
N VAL A 39 20.27 -0.24 1.14
CA VAL A 39 20.09 1.17 0.79
C VAL A 39 20.06 1.31 -0.73
N LEU A 40 18.96 1.83 -1.28
CA LEU A 40 18.85 2.24 -2.68
C LEU A 40 18.80 3.77 -2.73
N GLN A 41 19.71 4.39 -3.48
CA GLN A 41 19.80 5.85 -3.54
C GLN A 41 20.02 6.38 -4.95
N SER A 42 19.29 7.43 -5.32
CA SER A 42 19.51 8.16 -6.57
C SER A 42 19.45 7.26 -7.83
N CYS A 43 18.51 6.32 -7.84
CA CYS A 43 18.31 5.40 -8.97
C CYS A 43 17.27 5.93 -9.96
N LYS A 44 17.47 5.66 -11.25
CA LYS A 44 16.52 5.96 -12.34
C LYS A 44 16.16 4.67 -13.07
N ILE A 45 14.92 4.23 -12.94
CA ILE A 45 14.49 2.91 -13.39
C ILE A 45 13.28 3.08 -14.31
N GLY A 46 13.40 2.63 -15.55
CA GLY A 46 12.27 2.45 -16.47
C GLY A 46 12.24 1.01 -16.96
N THR A 47 11.10 0.35 -16.80
CA THR A 47 10.92 -1.09 -17.02
C THR A 47 9.56 -1.39 -17.64
N GLY A 48 9.34 -2.64 -18.04
CA GLY A 48 8.00 -3.18 -18.33
C GLY A 48 7.41 -4.03 -17.21
N ASP A 49 8.10 -4.10 -16.06
CA ASP A 49 7.60 -4.69 -14.81
C ASP A 49 7.95 -3.79 -13.61
N ASP A 50 8.01 -4.32 -12.38
CA ASP A 50 8.28 -3.57 -11.15
C ASP A 50 9.62 -2.80 -11.24
N CYS A 51 9.62 -1.49 -10.96
CA CYS A 51 10.88 -0.73 -10.85
C CYS A 51 11.72 -1.27 -9.70
N ILE A 52 11.05 -1.48 -8.56
CA ILE A 52 11.65 -2.10 -7.37
C ILE A 52 10.64 -3.11 -6.82
N SER A 53 11.05 -4.36 -6.70
CA SER A 53 10.27 -5.42 -6.08
C SER A 53 10.96 -5.91 -4.80
N ILE A 54 10.26 -5.88 -3.67
CA ILE A 54 10.75 -6.32 -2.35
C ILE A 54 9.93 -7.53 -1.93
N VAL A 55 10.56 -8.69 -1.86
CA VAL A 55 9.88 -9.96 -1.57
C VAL A 55 10.38 -10.60 -0.28
N ASN A 56 9.99 -11.86 -0.07
CA ASN A 56 10.05 -12.56 1.22
C ASN A 56 11.40 -12.47 1.95
N ALA A 57 11.34 -12.57 3.27
CA ALA A 57 12.46 -12.54 4.20
C ALA A 57 13.37 -11.30 4.05
N SER A 58 12.79 -10.17 3.64
CA SER A 58 13.52 -8.92 3.45
C SER A 58 13.22 -7.90 4.54
N SER A 59 14.24 -7.22 5.07
CA SER A 59 14.03 -6.25 6.15
C SER A 59 15.03 -5.09 6.18
N ASN A 60 14.63 -3.98 6.80
CA ASN A 60 15.46 -2.77 6.94
C ASN A 60 15.98 -2.27 5.57
N ILE A 61 15.05 -1.85 4.72
CA ILE A 61 15.33 -1.35 3.37
C ILE A 61 15.02 0.15 3.34
N MET A 62 16.00 0.95 2.96
CA MET A 62 15.86 2.39 2.78
C MET A 62 16.01 2.73 1.31
N MET A 63 15.05 3.48 0.77
CA MET A 63 15.04 3.97 -0.60
C MET A 63 14.96 5.48 -0.58
N LYS A 64 15.84 6.16 -1.33
CA LYS A 64 15.87 7.61 -1.37
C LYS A 64 16.17 8.17 -2.74
N LYS A 65 15.45 9.22 -3.17
CA LYS A 65 15.61 9.87 -4.48
C LYS A 65 15.46 8.86 -5.62
N ILE A 66 14.31 8.22 -5.70
CA ILE A 66 14.02 7.21 -6.73
C ILE A 66 13.20 7.84 -7.87
N TYR A 67 13.65 7.69 -9.10
CA TYR A 67 12.82 7.89 -10.28
C TYR A 67 12.40 6.52 -10.81
N CYS A 68 11.10 6.32 -10.98
CA CYS A 68 10.51 5.08 -11.51
C CYS A 68 9.51 5.42 -12.61
N GLY A 69 9.73 4.90 -13.82
CA GLY A 69 8.82 5.18 -14.94
C GLY A 69 9.46 5.03 -16.32
N PRO A 70 8.82 4.33 -17.27
CA PRO A 70 7.59 3.53 -17.11
C PRO A 70 7.82 2.25 -16.27
N GLY A 71 6.76 1.47 -16.00
CA GLY A 71 6.84 0.18 -15.29
C GLY A 71 5.68 -0.10 -14.33
N HIS A 72 5.81 -1.09 -13.45
CA HIS A 72 4.75 -1.48 -12.49
C HIS A 72 4.82 -0.77 -11.13
N GLY A 73 5.76 0.15 -10.94
CA GLY A 73 5.91 0.93 -9.71
C GLY A 73 6.87 0.32 -8.70
N ILE A 74 6.68 0.67 -7.43
CA ILE A 74 7.43 0.12 -6.29
C ILE A 74 6.51 -0.85 -5.55
N SER A 75 6.90 -2.12 -5.54
CA SER A 75 6.06 -3.22 -5.05
C SER A 75 6.70 -3.94 -3.87
N ILE A 76 5.93 -4.16 -2.81
CA ILE A 76 6.18 -5.18 -1.81
C ILE A 76 5.37 -6.42 -2.19
N GLY A 77 6.07 -7.52 -2.44
CA GLY A 77 5.52 -8.79 -2.87
C GLY A 77 5.71 -9.11 -4.36
N SER A 78 5.10 -10.17 -4.88
CA SER A 78 4.04 -10.94 -4.21
C SER A 78 4.55 -11.78 -3.03
N LEU A 79 3.71 -11.94 -2.01
CA LEU A 79 4.03 -12.69 -0.78
C LEU A 79 2.95 -13.72 -0.48
N GLY A 80 3.35 -14.87 0.09
CA GLY A 80 2.40 -15.88 0.57
C GLY A 80 1.85 -16.82 -0.50
N LYS A 81 2.46 -16.85 -1.71
CA LYS A 81 2.09 -17.79 -2.78
C LYS A 81 2.19 -19.24 -2.25
N ASP A 82 1.29 -20.11 -2.68
CA ASP A 82 1.26 -21.52 -2.29
C ASP A 82 1.24 -21.74 -0.77
N ASN A 83 0.45 -20.92 -0.06
CA ASN A 83 0.30 -20.95 1.39
C ASN A 83 1.61 -20.74 2.18
N SER A 84 2.60 -20.11 1.54
CA SER A 84 3.90 -19.83 2.16
C SER A 84 3.84 -18.71 3.18
N VAL A 85 4.91 -18.63 3.98
CA VAL A 85 5.15 -17.51 4.90
C VAL A 85 5.79 -16.36 4.13
N GLY A 86 5.16 -15.19 4.15
CA GLY A 86 5.65 -13.93 3.60
C GLY A 86 6.02 -12.94 4.71
N ILE A 87 7.28 -12.53 4.80
CA ILE A 87 7.78 -11.60 5.80
C ILE A 87 8.52 -10.44 5.12
N VAL A 88 8.03 -9.22 5.30
CA VAL A 88 8.73 -7.98 4.93
C VAL A 88 8.55 -6.94 6.03
N THR A 89 9.62 -6.29 6.48
CA THR A 89 9.50 -5.28 7.54
C THR A 89 10.53 -4.16 7.46
N LYS A 90 10.19 -2.98 8.03
CA LYS A 90 11.08 -1.82 8.11
C LYS A 90 11.52 -1.36 6.72
N VAL A 91 10.56 -1.04 5.87
CA VAL A 91 10.83 -0.47 4.53
C VAL A 91 10.48 1.01 4.55
N ALA A 92 11.40 1.85 4.12
CA ALA A 92 11.21 3.30 4.03
C ALA A 92 11.55 3.80 2.63
N LEU A 93 10.64 4.55 2.02
CA LEU A 93 10.88 5.33 0.80
C LEU A 93 10.75 6.81 1.14
N ASP A 94 11.77 7.60 0.82
CA ASP A 94 11.79 9.05 0.98
C ASP A 94 12.21 9.73 -0.31
N ASN A 95 11.36 10.61 -0.85
CA ASN A 95 11.59 11.34 -2.10
C ASN A 95 11.61 10.40 -3.32
N ALA A 96 10.48 10.30 -4.01
CA ALA A 96 10.36 9.57 -5.26
C ALA A 96 9.46 10.29 -6.27
N LEU A 97 9.78 10.12 -7.55
CA LEU A 97 8.91 10.47 -8.67
C LEU A 97 8.55 9.19 -9.41
N LEU A 98 7.25 8.87 -9.43
CA LEU A 98 6.70 7.77 -10.21
C LEU A 98 5.96 8.36 -11.39
N ARG A 99 6.37 7.99 -12.61
CA ARG A 99 5.81 8.56 -13.84
C ARG A 99 5.40 7.46 -14.81
N GLU A 100 4.18 7.55 -15.32
CA GLU A 100 3.68 6.64 -16.37
C GLU A 100 3.80 5.16 -15.98
N THR A 101 3.59 4.86 -14.69
CA THR A 101 3.61 3.49 -14.17
C THR A 101 2.20 2.93 -13.99
N THR A 102 2.05 1.61 -14.07
CA THR A 102 0.74 0.96 -13.84
C THR A 102 0.32 0.99 -12.37
N ASN A 103 1.28 1.06 -11.44
CA ASN A 103 1.01 1.28 -10.02
C ASN A 103 2.02 2.27 -9.44
N GLY A 104 1.66 2.92 -8.34
CA GLY A 104 2.57 3.75 -7.58
C GLY A 104 3.27 2.92 -6.49
N LEU A 105 2.65 2.91 -5.31
CA LEU A 105 3.11 2.24 -4.11
C LEU A 105 2.20 1.04 -3.84
N ARG A 106 2.72 -0.17 -4.10
CA ARG A 106 1.93 -1.40 -4.10
C ARG A 106 2.38 -2.37 -3.02
N ILE A 107 1.42 -2.97 -2.32
CA ILE A 107 1.62 -4.18 -1.50
C ILE A 107 0.69 -5.25 -2.05
N LYS A 108 1.24 -6.39 -2.50
CA LYS A 108 0.49 -7.50 -3.11
C LYS A 108 0.76 -8.81 -2.37
N THR A 109 -0.27 -9.47 -1.88
CA THR A 109 -0.16 -10.77 -1.19
C THR A 109 -1.19 -11.75 -1.70
N TRP A 110 -0.86 -13.02 -1.68
CA TRP A 110 -1.74 -14.12 -2.06
C TRP A 110 -2.68 -14.49 -0.92
N GLN A 111 -3.91 -14.88 -1.26
CA GLN A 111 -4.78 -15.59 -0.34
C GLN A 111 -4.15 -16.96 0.00
N GLY A 112 -4.35 -17.42 1.23
CA GLY A 112 -3.76 -18.66 1.74
C GLY A 112 -2.44 -18.45 2.48
N GLY A 113 -1.73 -17.36 2.18
CA GLY A 113 -0.45 -17.02 2.79
C GLY A 113 -0.50 -16.75 4.28
N SER A 114 0.67 -16.70 4.92
CA SER A 114 0.84 -16.36 6.34
C SER A 114 2.07 -15.47 6.55
N GLY A 115 2.34 -15.02 7.78
CA GLY A 115 3.43 -14.08 8.07
C GLY A 115 2.95 -12.63 8.14
N TYR A 116 3.82 -11.67 7.84
CA TYR A 116 3.50 -10.26 8.00
C TYR A 116 4.26 -9.30 7.06
N VAL A 117 3.59 -8.20 6.72
CA VAL A 117 4.17 -6.97 6.18
C VAL A 117 3.87 -5.83 7.15
N HIS A 118 4.89 -5.31 7.82
CA HIS A 118 4.66 -4.20 8.75
C HIS A 118 5.80 -3.21 8.88
N THR A 119 5.49 -2.04 9.42
CA THR A 119 6.45 -0.94 9.61
C THR A 119 6.99 -0.47 8.27
N ILE A 120 6.07 -0.05 7.41
CA ILE A 120 6.37 0.46 6.07
C ILE A 120 6.05 1.96 6.05
N ARG A 121 6.93 2.76 5.47
CA ARG A 121 6.75 4.20 5.33
C ARG A 121 7.08 4.64 3.91
N PHE A 122 6.09 5.16 3.21
CA PHE A 122 6.28 5.85 1.95
C PHE A 122 6.04 7.34 2.16
N GLN A 123 7.04 8.16 1.86
CA GLN A 123 6.93 9.60 2.07
C GLN A 123 7.56 10.44 0.96
N ASN A 124 6.99 11.64 0.77
CA ASN A 124 7.44 12.63 -0.21
C ASN A 124 7.45 12.03 -1.63
N VAL A 125 6.28 11.58 -2.09
CA VAL A 125 6.14 10.90 -3.38
C VAL A 125 5.29 11.73 -4.32
N MET A 126 5.84 12.04 -5.50
CA MET A 126 5.12 12.67 -6.58
C MET A 126 4.73 11.62 -7.61
N MET A 127 3.48 11.66 -8.08
CA MET A 127 2.95 10.74 -9.09
C MET A 127 2.50 11.52 -10.33
N ASP A 128 3.01 11.13 -11.49
CA ASP A 128 2.72 11.75 -12.77
C ASP A 128 2.13 10.68 -13.69
N ASP A 129 0.83 10.73 -13.94
CA ASP A 129 0.15 9.79 -14.84
C ASP A 129 0.29 8.30 -14.45
N VAL A 130 0.18 8.04 -13.15
CA VAL A 130 0.23 6.68 -12.56
C VAL A 130 -1.16 6.06 -12.57
N SER A 131 -1.31 4.81 -13.01
CA SER A 131 -2.65 4.20 -13.12
C SER A 131 -3.26 3.87 -11.76
N ASN A 132 -2.54 3.21 -10.85
CA ASN A 132 -3.01 2.87 -9.50
C ASN A 132 -2.06 3.44 -8.44
N PRO A 133 -2.22 4.70 -8.00
CA PRO A 133 -1.27 5.39 -7.13
C PRO A 133 -0.93 4.67 -5.82
N ILE A 134 -1.92 4.34 -4.99
CA ILE A 134 -1.71 3.63 -3.72
C ILE A 134 -2.58 2.38 -3.73
N ILE A 135 -1.95 1.21 -3.56
CA ILE A 135 -2.68 -0.07 -3.59
C ILE A 135 -2.15 -1.06 -2.56
N ILE A 136 -3.07 -1.62 -1.78
CA ILE A 136 -2.89 -2.84 -1.00
C ILE A 136 -3.88 -3.86 -1.55
N ASP A 137 -3.38 -5.02 -1.96
CA ASP A 137 -4.18 -6.10 -2.54
C ASP A 137 -3.79 -7.43 -1.91
N GLN A 138 -4.60 -7.91 -0.96
CA GLN A 138 -4.47 -9.25 -0.37
C GLN A 138 -5.17 -10.35 -1.18
N PHE A 139 -5.74 -10.00 -2.34
CA PHE A 139 -6.40 -10.91 -3.28
C PHE A 139 -5.59 -11.08 -4.57
N TYR A 140 -4.28 -10.82 -4.52
CA TYR A 140 -3.42 -10.88 -5.68
C TYR A 140 -3.43 -12.30 -6.28
N CYS A 141 -3.62 -12.36 -7.60
CA CYS A 141 -3.69 -13.59 -8.38
C CYS A 141 -3.05 -13.34 -9.75
N ASP A 142 -1.91 -13.99 -10.03
CA ASP A 142 -1.23 -13.93 -11.34
C ASP A 142 -1.66 -15.04 -12.31
N SER A 143 -2.69 -15.80 -11.95
CA SER A 143 -3.20 -16.93 -12.74
C SER A 143 -4.23 -16.48 -13.78
N PRO A 144 -4.25 -17.09 -14.98
CA PRO A 144 -5.33 -16.89 -15.95
C PRO A 144 -6.68 -17.45 -15.47
N THR A 145 -6.66 -18.33 -14.46
CA THR A 145 -7.85 -18.83 -13.77
C THR A 145 -8.05 -18.11 -12.44
N THR A 146 -9.30 -17.94 -12.04
CA THR A 146 -9.64 -17.35 -10.74
C THR A 146 -8.99 -18.16 -9.62
N CYS A 147 -8.17 -17.50 -8.80
CA CYS A 147 -7.61 -18.10 -7.60
C CYS A 147 -8.74 -18.49 -6.63
N GLN A 148 -8.60 -19.65 -6.00
CA GLN A 148 -9.56 -20.10 -5.01
C GLN A 148 -9.54 -19.18 -3.79
N ASN A 149 -10.72 -18.86 -3.27
CA ASN A 149 -10.83 -18.09 -2.04
C ASN A 149 -10.25 -18.89 -0.88
N GLN A 150 -9.34 -18.27 -0.14
CA GLN A 150 -8.76 -18.81 1.09
C GLN A 150 -8.87 -17.78 2.21
N THR A 151 -8.95 -18.27 3.45
CA THR A 151 -9.21 -17.45 4.64
C THR A 151 -7.94 -17.01 5.37
N SER A 152 -6.79 -17.66 5.16
CA SER A 152 -5.51 -17.12 5.64
C SER A 152 -5.00 -16.04 4.68
N ALA A 153 -4.28 -15.06 5.21
CA ALA A 153 -3.54 -14.08 4.44
C ALA A 153 -2.34 -13.59 5.26
N VAL A 154 -1.37 -12.99 4.57
CA VAL A 154 -0.23 -12.29 5.20
C VAL A 154 -0.77 -11.07 5.96
N GLU A 155 -0.47 -10.93 7.26
CA GLU A 155 -0.91 -9.77 8.03
C GLU A 155 -0.29 -8.48 7.48
N ILE A 156 -1.09 -7.42 7.27
CA ILE A 156 -0.58 -6.10 6.86
C ILE A 156 -0.90 -5.07 7.92
N SER A 157 0.12 -4.50 8.54
CA SER A 157 -0.09 -3.51 9.59
C SER A 157 0.97 -2.40 9.66
N LYS A 158 0.62 -1.24 10.25
CA LYS A 158 1.55 -0.12 10.48
C LYS A 158 2.19 0.38 9.18
N ILE A 159 1.34 0.76 8.23
CA ILE A 159 1.73 1.32 6.93
C ILE A 159 1.46 2.82 6.95
N VAL A 160 2.48 3.62 6.65
CA VAL A 160 2.38 5.09 6.61
C VAL A 160 2.57 5.57 5.19
N TYR A 161 1.59 6.33 4.70
CA TYR A 161 1.66 7.11 3.46
C TYR A 161 1.65 8.59 3.85
N GLN A 162 2.69 9.34 3.48
CA GLN A 162 2.85 10.73 3.90
C GLN A 162 3.32 11.65 2.78
N ASN A 163 2.68 12.82 2.62
CA ASN A 163 3.05 13.81 1.61
C ASN A 163 3.13 13.19 0.21
N ILE A 164 2.00 12.68 -0.26
CA ILE A 164 1.89 12.01 -1.57
C ILE A 164 0.93 12.81 -2.43
N SER A 165 1.38 13.22 -3.62
CA SER A 165 0.55 14.02 -4.52
C SER A 165 0.72 13.62 -5.97
N GLY A 166 -0.31 13.78 -6.79
CA GLY A 166 -0.17 13.49 -8.21
C GLY A 166 -1.46 13.20 -8.95
N ILE A 167 -1.28 12.79 -10.21
CA ILE A 167 -2.39 12.45 -11.12
C ILE A 167 -2.53 10.94 -11.25
N SER A 168 -3.75 10.46 -10.99
CA SER A 168 -4.19 9.08 -11.22
C SER A 168 -4.79 8.95 -12.63
N LYS A 169 -4.49 7.86 -13.34
CA LYS A 169 -5.23 7.50 -14.57
C LYS A 169 -6.48 6.67 -14.29
N SER A 170 -6.52 5.95 -13.17
CA SER A 170 -7.72 5.20 -12.78
C SER A 170 -8.54 5.98 -11.75
N LYS A 171 -9.84 5.71 -11.73
CA LYS A 171 -10.79 6.30 -10.79
C LYS A 171 -10.40 6.01 -9.34
N ASN A 172 -10.03 4.76 -9.03
CA ASN A 172 -9.57 4.38 -7.71
C ASN A 172 -8.11 4.80 -7.50
N ALA A 173 -7.90 6.06 -7.10
CA ALA A 173 -6.58 6.57 -6.78
C ALA A 173 -5.95 5.88 -5.56
N MET A 174 -6.79 5.44 -4.62
CA MET A 174 -6.37 4.62 -3.47
C MET A 174 -7.24 3.37 -3.39
N LYS A 175 -6.61 2.19 -3.31
CA LYS A 175 -7.31 0.90 -3.22
C LYS A 175 -6.74 0.08 -2.07
N PHE A 176 -7.57 -0.19 -1.06
CA PHE A 176 -7.23 -1.06 0.06
C PHE A 176 -8.14 -2.29 0.04
N ALA A 177 -7.72 -3.35 -0.63
CA ALA A 177 -8.46 -4.61 -0.71
C ALA A 177 -7.83 -5.62 0.26
N CYS A 178 -8.33 -5.65 1.49
CA CYS A 178 -7.83 -6.52 2.54
C CYS A 178 -8.80 -7.67 2.85
N SER A 179 -8.29 -8.77 3.40
CA SER A 179 -9.06 -9.96 3.78
C SER A 179 -9.95 -9.68 4.98
N ASP A 180 -11.17 -10.21 4.99
CA ASP A 180 -12.10 -10.06 6.11
C ASP A 180 -11.64 -10.82 7.36
N SER A 181 -10.94 -11.94 7.18
CA SER A 181 -10.39 -12.76 8.25
C SER A 181 -9.03 -12.27 8.77
N VAL A 182 -8.29 -11.53 7.95
CA VAL A 182 -6.98 -10.94 8.30
C VAL A 182 -6.94 -9.48 7.81
N PRO A 183 -7.73 -8.59 8.43
CA PRO A 183 -7.88 -7.21 7.97
C PRO A 183 -6.59 -6.42 8.09
N CYS A 184 -6.40 -5.45 7.20
CA CYS A 184 -5.30 -4.50 7.31
C CYS A 184 -5.54 -3.55 8.49
N SER A 185 -4.49 -3.25 9.25
CA SER A 185 -4.60 -2.39 10.43
C SER A 185 -3.53 -1.31 10.53
N ASN A 186 -3.85 -0.23 11.24
CA ASN A 186 -2.95 0.89 11.47
C ASN A 186 -2.38 1.48 10.16
N ILE A 187 -3.25 1.64 9.15
CA ILE A 187 -2.93 2.39 7.94
C ILE A 187 -3.03 3.88 8.25
N VAL A 188 -2.00 4.65 7.92
CA VAL A 188 -1.96 6.09 8.16
C VAL A 188 -1.84 6.82 6.83
N LEU A 189 -2.81 7.70 6.57
CA LEU A 189 -2.77 8.66 5.46
C LEU A 189 -2.54 10.06 6.02
N ASN A 190 -1.46 10.71 5.60
CA ASN A 190 -1.13 12.07 6.02
C ASN A 190 -0.74 12.92 4.82
N ASN A 191 -1.47 14.01 4.56
CA ASN A 191 -1.21 14.91 3.42
C ASN A 191 -1.16 14.15 2.09
N ILE A 192 -2.29 13.55 1.71
CA ILE A 192 -2.48 12.87 0.42
C ILE A 192 -3.29 13.79 -0.50
N ASN A 193 -2.81 14.01 -1.72
CA ASN A 193 -3.50 14.80 -2.74
C ASN A 193 -3.38 14.12 -4.10
N LEU A 194 -4.22 13.12 -4.33
CA LEU A 194 -4.31 12.39 -5.59
C LEU A 194 -5.60 12.78 -6.29
N GLU A 195 -5.55 12.97 -7.60
CA GLU A 195 -6.73 13.35 -8.38
C GLU A 195 -6.64 12.74 -9.78
N THR A 196 -7.78 12.48 -10.41
CA THR A 196 -7.81 12.13 -11.84
C THR A 196 -7.89 13.40 -12.68
N ARG A 197 -7.51 13.36 -13.96
CA ARG A 197 -7.56 14.55 -14.82
C ARG A 197 -8.95 15.18 -14.95
N ASP A 198 -10.00 14.37 -14.77
CA ASP A 198 -11.40 14.76 -14.81
C ASP A 198 -12.00 15.08 -13.43
N GLY A 199 -11.21 15.00 -12.34
CA GLY A 199 -11.65 15.39 -11.01
C GLY A 199 -12.55 14.36 -10.30
N THR A 200 -12.42 13.08 -10.64
CA THR A 200 -13.31 11.99 -10.21
C THR A 200 -12.61 10.92 -9.37
N ALA A 201 -11.45 11.24 -8.76
CA ALA A 201 -10.72 10.27 -7.95
C ALA A 201 -11.56 9.75 -6.76
N GLU A 202 -11.44 8.45 -6.50
CA GLU A 202 -12.14 7.71 -5.47
C GLU A 202 -11.19 6.85 -4.63
N VAL A 203 -11.71 6.39 -3.49
CA VAL A 203 -11.05 5.45 -2.59
C VAL A 203 -11.89 4.18 -2.48
N TYR A 204 -11.26 3.03 -2.70
CA TYR A 204 -11.85 1.74 -2.40
C TYR A 204 -11.27 1.19 -1.09
N CYS A 205 -12.13 0.69 -0.22
CA CYS A 205 -11.76 0.03 1.03
C CYS A 205 -12.53 -1.28 1.20
N ASN A 206 -11.81 -2.35 1.56
CA ASN A 206 -12.34 -3.58 2.13
C ASN A 206 -11.49 -3.97 3.34
N SER A 207 -12.13 -4.22 4.49
CA SER A 207 -11.50 -4.78 5.69
C SER A 207 -10.17 -4.11 6.09
N VAL A 208 -10.18 -2.79 6.09
CA VAL A 208 -9.02 -1.95 6.44
C VAL A 208 -9.37 -1.00 7.58
N THR A 209 -8.44 -0.83 8.51
CA THR A 209 -8.55 0.15 9.59
C THR A 209 -7.33 1.06 9.65
N GLY A 210 -7.58 2.33 9.89
CA GLY A 210 -6.56 3.35 9.81
C GLY A 210 -7.06 4.72 10.26
N ILE A 211 -6.21 5.72 10.05
CA ILE A 211 -6.52 7.13 10.28
C ILE A 211 -6.01 7.98 9.12
N GLY A 212 -6.83 8.95 8.72
CA GLY A 212 -6.43 10.07 7.86
C GLY A 212 -6.30 11.35 8.67
N TYR A 213 -5.23 12.12 8.49
CA TYR A 213 -5.10 13.47 9.06
C TYR A 213 -4.32 14.40 8.12
N GLY A 214 -4.45 15.72 8.33
CA GLY A 214 -4.00 16.71 7.35
C GLY A 214 -4.95 16.76 6.15
N TYR A 215 -4.46 17.17 4.98
CA TYR A 215 -5.25 17.17 3.74
C TYR A 215 -5.26 15.76 3.13
N VAL A 216 -6.42 15.14 2.97
CA VAL A 216 -6.55 13.81 2.35
C VAL A 216 -7.59 13.87 1.25
N HIS A 217 -7.11 13.87 0.01
CA HIS A 217 -7.90 13.87 -1.21
C HIS A 217 -7.42 12.76 -2.17
N PRO A 218 -8.32 11.92 -2.72
CA PRO A 218 -9.75 11.85 -2.41
C PRO A 218 -10.02 11.43 -0.96
N SER A 219 -11.22 11.77 -0.45
CA SER A 219 -11.58 11.46 0.93
C SER A 219 -11.55 9.96 1.21
N ALA A 220 -10.81 9.55 2.24
CA ALA A 220 -10.59 8.16 2.60
C ALA A 220 -11.33 7.74 3.89
N GLU A 221 -12.52 8.28 4.14
CA GLU A 221 -13.28 8.00 5.37
C GLU A 221 -13.52 6.51 5.65
N CYS A 222 -13.49 5.67 4.61
CA CYS A 222 -13.71 4.24 4.71
C CYS A 222 -12.63 3.49 5.50
N ILE A 223 -11.46 4.09 5.77
CA ILE A 223 -10.44 3.47 6.63
C ILE A 223 -10.69 3.72 8.13
N ASN A 224 -11.52 4.70 8.48
CA ASN A 224 -11.75 5.14 9.88
C ASN A 224 -12.80 4.30 10.62
N LEU A 225 -13.01 3.03 10.23
CA LEU A 225 -14.14 2.20 10.72
C LEU A 225 -14.16 2.03 12.25
N SER A 226 -13.01 2.06 12.92
CA SER A 226 -12.94 2.08 14.39
C SER A 226 -13.56 3.34 14.99
N MET A 227 -13.34 4.52 14.42
CA MET A 227 -13.95 5.78 14.86
C MET A 227 -15.45 5.84 14.54
N LYS A 228 -15.89 5.27 13.40
CA LYS A 228 -17.33 5.19 13.06
C LYS A 228 -18.08 4.28 14.04
N LYS A 229 -17.49 3.13 14.43
CA LYS A 229 -18.08 2.24 15.44
C LYS A 229 -18.13 2.88 16.83
N ILE A 230 -17.08 3.59 17.23
CA ILE A 230 -17.07 4.35 18.50
C ILE A 230 -18.16 5.43 18.48
N LYS A 231 -18.25 6.23 17.41
CA LYS A 231 -19.31 7.25 17.26
C LYS A 231 -20.71 6.66 17.38
N GLN A 232 -20.98 5.56 16.68
CA GLN A 232 -22.28 4.86 16.75
C GLN A 232 -22.60 4.35 18.16
N VAL A 233 -21.61 3.81 18.87
CA VAL A 233 -21.79 3.37 20.27
C VAL A 233 -22.11 4.58 21.16
N THR A 234 -21.34 5.67 21.08
CA THR A 234 -21.63 6.89 21.86
C THR A 234 -22.99 7.52 21.54
N GLU A 235 -23.40 7.55 20.27
CA GLU A 235 -24.71 8.06 19.86
C GLU A 235 -25.85 7.20 20.40
N ALA A 236 -25.68 5.87 20.40
CA ALA A 236 -26.64 4.94 21.00
C ALA A 236 -26.75 5.13 22.52
N GLU A 237 -25.62 5.27 23.22
CA GLU A 237 -25.58 5.55 24.67
C GLU A 237 -26.23 6.89 25.04
N LEU A 238 -26.00 7.93 24.23
CA LEU A 238 -26.65 9.25 24.38
C LEU A 238 -28.16 9.18 24.15
N ALA A 239 -28.60 8.42 23.14
CA ALA A 239 -30.02 8.24 22.85
C ALA A 239 -30.74 7.47 23.97
N GLU A 240 -30.08 6.49 24.58
CA GLU A 240 -30.63 5.72 25.69
C GLU A 240 -30.76 6.58 26.95
N LYS A 241 -29.74 7.37 27.28
CA LYS A 241 -29.75 8.30 28.43
C LYS A 241 -30.85 9.37 28.32
N ASN A 242 -31.13 9.87 27.12
CA ASN A 242 -32.20 10.84 26.87
C ASN A 242 -33.61 10.22 27.03
N LYS A 243 -33.79 8.92 26.73
CA LYS A 243 -35.04 8.22 27.01
C LYS A 243 -35.27 8.06 28.52
N THR A 244 -34.22 7.76 29.29
CA THR A 244 -34.32 7.62 30.75
C THR A 244 -34.66 8.94 31.45
N ASN A 245 -34.09 10.06 31.01
CA ASN A 245 -34.39 11.38 31.57
C ASN A 245 -35.82 11.86 31.28
N ASN A 246 -36.39 11.51 30.12
CA ASN A 246 -37.77 11.87 29.79
C ASN A 246 -38.82 11.06 30.58
N LEU A 247 -38.45 9.89 31.11
CA LEU A 247 -39.34 9.08 31.96
C LEU A 247 -39.43 9.62 33.41
N ILE A 248 -38.44 10.38 33.87
CA ILE A 248 -38.40 10.94 35.23
C ILE A 248 -39.24 12.23 35.35
N HIS A 249 -39.57 12.89 34.23
CA HIS A 249 -40.32 14.16 34.22
C HIS A 249 -41.84 14.03 34.00
N THR A 250 -42.39 12.82 33.86
CA THR A 250 -43.84 12.59 33.65
C THR A 250 -44.62 12.11 34.87
N GLU A 251 -43.99 12.00 36.04
CA GLU A 251 -44.69 11.74 37.31
C GLU A 251 -44.54 12.94 38.24
N LEU A 252 -45.43 13.94 38.09
CA LEU A 252 -45.88 14.89 39.13
C LEU A 252 -47.20 15.53 38.69
#